data_AF-A0A831NNT6-F1
#
_entry.id   AF-A0A831NNT6-F1
#
_cell.length_a   1.000
_cell.length_b   1.000
_cell.length_c   1.000
_cell.angle_alpha   90.00
_cell.angle_beta   90.00
_cell.angle_gamma   90.00
#
_symmetry.space_group_name_H-M   'P 1'
#
loop_
_entity.id
_entity.type
_entity.pdbx_description
1 polymer ?
#
loop_
_entity_poly.entity_id
_entity_poly.type
_entity_poly.pdbx_seq_one_letter_code
_entity_poly.pdbx_strand_id
1 'polypeptide(L)'
;MKKRYLLPLLALCCAGGTSAQSLSQAQKWFNNKEFDKAKPVFKRLVKQSPSNANYNFWYGACCYETGELQESLPYLEKSAER
;
A
#
# COMPACT_ATOMS: atom_id res chain seq x y z
N MET A 1 46.51 30.28 9.24
CA MET A 1 45.36 29.73 8.47
C MET A 1 45.39 28.21 8.50
N LYS A 2 44.56 27.56 9.32
CA LYS A 2 44.28 26.10 9.24
C LYS A 2 42.77 25.93 9.35
N LYS A 3 42.11 25.65 8.23
CA LYS A 3 40.65 25.49 8.15
C LYS A 3 40.26 24.21 8.89
N ARG A 4 39.54 24.37 10.00
CA ARG A 4 38.87 23.30 10.76
C ARG A 4 37.57 22.96 10.03
N TYR A 5 37.54 21.81 9.37
CA TYR A 5 36.31 21.28 8.79
C TYR A 5 35.57 20.48 9.87
N LEU A 6 34.65 21.14 10.57
CA LEU A 6 33.62 20.51 11.38
C LEU A 6 32.39 20.31 10.49
N LEU A 7 32.25 19.12 9.91
CA LEU A 7 31.00 18.67 9.28
C LEU A 7 30.22 17.87 10.33
N PRO A 8 29.06 18.33 10.82
CA PRO A 8 28.23 17.52 11.68
C PRO A 8 27.56 16.44 10.82
N LEU A 9 27.79 15.17 11.17
CA LEU A 9 27.17 14.01 10.53
C LEU A 9 25.67 14.05 10.82
N LEU A 10 24.91 14.15 9.73
CA LEU A 10 23.47 14.26 9.65
C LEU A 10 22.76 13.19 10.50
N ALA A 11 21.81 13.62 11.33
CA ALA A 11 20.88 12.77 12.05
C ALA A 11 20.15 11.83 11.07
N LEU A 12 20.46 10.53 11.11
CA LEU A 12 19.77 9.53 10.31
C LEU A 12 18.43 9.21 11.00
N CYS A 13 17.40 9.87 10.48
CA CYS A 13 16.00 9.72 10.81
C CYS A 13 15.58 8.25 11.00
N CYS A 14 14.87 8.01 12.10
CA CYS A 14 13.78 7.06 12.26
C CYS A 14 13.76 5.91 11.23
N ALA A 15 14.43 4.82 11.57
CA ALA A 15 14.15 3.51 10.98
C ALA A 15 12.76 3.03 11.44
N GLY A 16 11.71 3.70 10.95
CA GLY A 16 10.38 3.11 10.91
C GLY A 16 10.49 1.90 9.99
N GLY A 17 10.52 0.71 10.58
CA GLY A 17 10.74 -0.54 9.86
C GLY A 17 9.86 -0.60 8.63
N THR A 18 10.48 -0.62 7.45
CA THR A 18 9.79 -0.89 6.19
C THR A 18 9.38 -2.35 6.19
N SER A 19 8.34 -2.69 6.96
CA SER A 19 7.73 -4.00 6.85
C SER A 19 7.09 -4.08 5.47
N ALA A 20 7.61 -4.97 4.63
CA ALA A 20 6.94 -5.33 3.39
C ALA A 20 5.69 -6.11 3.78
N GLN A 21 4.57 -5.41 3.95
CA GLN A 21 3.33 -6.04 4.35
C GLN A 21 2.80 -6.96 3.23
N SER A 22 2.38 -8.16 3.61
CA SER A 22 1.92 -9.20 2.68
C SER A 22 0.44 -9.04 2.34
N LEU A 23 0.01 -9.74 1.27
CA LEU A 23 -1.41 -9.90 0.94
C LEU A 23 -2.22 -10.42 2.14
N SER A 24 -1.73 -11.46 2.80
CA SER A 24 -2.43 -12.10 3.93
C SER A 24 -2.62 -11.14 5.12
N GLN A 25 -1.65 -10.27 5.39
CA GLN A 25 -1.79 -9.26 6.44
C GLN A 25 -2.82 -8.19 6.06
N ALA A 26 -2.81 -7.76 4.80
CA ALA A 26 -3.79 -6.80 4.30
C ALA A 26 -5.22 -7.35 4.32
N GLN A 27 -5.41 -8.63 3.99
CA GLN A 27 -6.70 -9.32 4.10
C GLN A 27 -7.20 -9.39 5.55
N LYS A 28 -6.30 -9.65 6.52
CA LYS A 28 -6.65 -9.60 7.95
C LYS A 28 -7.13 -8.21 8.36
N TRP A 29 -6.41 -7.16 7.97
CA TRP A 29 -6.84 -5.78 8.25
C TRP A 29 -8.18 -5.45 7.59
N PHE A 30 -8.38 -5.85 6.34
CA PHE A 30 -9.65 -5.68 5.65
C PHE A 30 -10.81 -6.35 6.41
N ASN A 31 -10.64 -7.61 6.82
CA ASN A 31 -11.66 -8.35 7.58
C ASN A 31 -11.95 -7.71 8.94
N ASN A 32 -10.94 -7.07 9.55
CA ASN A 32 -11.08 -6.30 10.78
C ASN A 32 -11.65 -4.89 10.56
N LYS A 33 -12.01 -4.52 9.32
CA LYS A 33 -12.42 -3.17 8.91
C LYS A 33 -11.36 -2.09 9.12
N GLU A 34 -10.09 -2.48 9.26
CA GLU A 34 -8.93 -1.60 9.35
C GLU A 34 -8.47 -1.17 7.95
N PHE A 35 -9.37 -0.53 7.19
CA PHE A 35 -9.14 -0.20 5.78
C PHE A 35 -7.96 0.76 5.56
N ASP A 36 -7.69 1.66 6.51
CA ASP A 36 -6.53 2.57 6.48
C ASP A 36 -5.19 1.82 6.41
N LYS A 37 -5.12 0.62 7.01
CA LYS A 37 -3.94 -0.24 6.96
C LYS A 37 -3.95 -1.13 5.72
N ALA A 38 -5.11 -1.65 5.33
CA ALA A 38 -5.25 -2.57 4.21
C ALA A 38 -5.03 -1.89 2.84
N LYS A 39 -5.68 -0.74 2.62
CA LYS A 39 -5.68 -0.01 1.34
C LYS A 39 -4.28 0.26 0.77
N PRO A 40 -3.31 0.83 1.51
CA PRO A 40 -1.98 1.13 0.96
C PRO A 40 -1.20 -0.13 0.57
N VAL A 41 -1.47 -1.28 1.21
CA VAL A 41 -0.84 -2.56 0.83
C VAL A 41 -1.46 -3.09 -0.46
N PHE A 42 -2.79 -3.17 -0.56
CA PHE A 42 -3.45 -3.61 -1.79
C PHE A 42 -3.12 -2.71 -2.99
N LYS A 43 -3.05 -1.38 -2.78
CA LYS A 43 -2.62 -0.42 -3.81
C LYS A 43 -1.23 -0.75 -4.35
N ARG A 44 -0.29 -1.10 -3.45
CA ARG A 44 1.07 -1.49 -3.82
C ARG A 44 1.09 -2.79 -4.60
N LEU A 45 0.32 -3.79 -4.17
CA LEU A 45 0.23 -5.10 -4.83
C LEU A 45 -0.32 -4.96 -6.25
N VAL A 46 -1.38 -4.17 -6.44
CA VAL A 46 -1.91 -3.85 -7.78
C VAL A 46 -0.88 -3.14 -8.65
N LYS A 47 -0.13 -2.18 -8.10
CA LYS A 47 0.95 -1.52 -8.85
C LYS A 47 2.07 -2.49 -9.26
N GLN A 48 2.40 -3.47 -8.42
CA GLN A 48 3.43 -4.47 -8.70
C GLN A 48 3.00 -5.48 -9.77
N SER A 49 1.73 -5.88 -9.77
CA SER A 49 1.19 -6.80 -10.77
C SER A 49 -0.20 -6.37 -11.23
N PRO A 50 -0.31 -5.38 -12.14
CA PRO A 50 -1.59 -4.80 -12.53
C PRO A 50 -2.57 -5.78 -13.18
N SER A 51 -2.09 -6.89 -13.75
CA SER A 51 -2.91 -7.94 -14.39
C SER A 51 -3.37 -9.05 -13.42
N ASN A 52 -2.98 -8.99 -12.15
CA ASN A 52 -3.36 -10.00 -11.15
C ASN A 52 -4.80 -9.72 -10.68
N ALA A 53 -5.74 -10.58 -11.05
CA ALA A 53 -7.16 -10.43 -10.70
C ALA A 53 -7.37 -10.28 -9.19
N ASN A 54 -6.73 -11.13 -8.37
CA ASN A 54 -6.86 -11.11 -6.91
C ASN A 54 -6.42 -9.76 -6.31
N TYR A 55 -5.33 -9.16 -6.81
CA TYR A 55 -4.90 -7.86 -6.31
C TYR A 55 -5.88 -6.75 -6.70
N ASN A 56 -6.38 -6.79 -7.94
CA ASN A 56 -7.40 -5.84 -8.39
C ASN A 56 -8.68 -5.97 -7.56
N PHE A 57 -9.12 -7.21 -7.26
CA PHE A 57 -10.24 -7.48 -6.36
C PHE A 57 -10.06 -6.80 -5.00
N TRP A 58 -8.96 -7.09 -4.30
CA TRP A 58 -8.78 -6.59 -2.93
C TRP A 58 -8.63 -5.07 -2.88
N TYR A 59 -7.96 -4.47 -3.86
CA TYR A 59 -7.88 -3.02 -3.92
C TYR A 59 -9.25 -2.39 -4.23
N GLY A 60 -9.95 -2.92 -5.24
CA GLY A 60 -11.29 -2.49 -5.60
C GLY A 60 -12.28 -2.62 -4.43
N ALA A 61 -12.28 -3.76 -3.74
CA ALA A 61 -13.10 -4.00 -2.56
C ALA A 61 -12.75 -3.01 -1.44
N CYS A 62 -11.46 -2.73 -1.22
CA CYS A 62 -11.06 -1.74 -0.22
C CYS A 62 -11.56 -0.33 -0.56
N CYS A 63 -11.48 0.09 -1.83
CA CYS A 63 -12.05 1.37 -2.28
C CYS A 63 -13.58 1.39 -2.16
N TYR A 64 -14.24 0.25 -2.37
CA TYR A 64 -15.70 0.15 -2.23
C TYR A 64 -16.13 0.37 -0.78
N GLU A 65 -15.52 -0.34 0.16
CA GLU A 65 -15.83 -0.26 1.59
C GLU A 65 -15.53 1.13 2.18
N THR A 66 -14.58 1.88 1.60
CA THR A 66 -14.26 3.27 2.01
C THR A 66 -15.10 4.34 1.29
N GLY A 67 -16.02 3.95 0.40
CA GLY A 67 -16.89 4.86 -0.34
C GLY A 67 -16.25 5.52 -1.57
N GLU A 68 -15.04 5.10 -1.95
CA GLU A 68 -14.33 5.57 -3.13
C GLU A 68 -14.76 4.79 -4.38
N LEU A 69 -16.07 4.84 -4.66
CA LEU A 69 -16.72 4.00 -5.68
C LEU A 69 -16.17 4.22 -7.09
N GLN A 70 -15.82 5.46 -7.44
CA GLN A 70 -15.22 5.78 -8.73
C GLN A 70 -13.83 5.14 -8.92
N GLU A 71 -13.04 5.04 -7.84
CA GLU A 71 -11.77 4.33 -7.90
C GLU A 71 -12.00 2.82 -7.89
N SER A 72 -12.97 2.33 -7.12
CA SER A 72 -13.26 0.90 -6.96
C SER A 72 -13.65 0.20 -8.27
N LEU A 73 -14.58 0.79 -9.02
CA LEU A 73 -15.23 0.17 -10.17
C LEU A 73 -14.23 -0.43 -11.20
N PRO A 74 -13.28 0.34 -11.76
CA PRO A 74 -12.37 -0.20 -12.78
C PRO A 74 -11.48 -1.35 -12.26
N TYR A 75 -11.18 -1.39 -10.97
CA TYR A 75 -10.40 -2.50 -10.39
C TYR A 75 -11.26 -3.75 -10.17
N LEU A 76 -12.53 -3.59 -9.79
CA LEU A 76 -13.46 -4.72 -9.66
C LEU A 76 -13.82 -5.31 -11.02
N GLU A 77 -14.07 -4.49 -12.04
CA GLU A 77 -14.31 -4.93 -13.41
C GLU A 77 -13.11 -5.74 -13.94
N LYS A 78 -11.91 -5.19 -13.82
CA LYS A 78 -10.68 -5.87 -14.22
C LYS A 78 -10.44 -7.19 -13.48
N SER A 79 -10.88 -7.29 -12.22
CA SER A 79 -10.81 -8.54 -11.50
C SER A 79 -11.79 -9.59 -12.03
N ALA A 80 -12.95 -9.18 -12.55
CA ALA A 80 -13.99 -10.07 -13.03
C ALA A 80 -13.74 -10.58 -14.46
N GLU A 81 -12.87 -9.93 -15.23
CA GLU A 81 -12.50 -10.30 -16.61
C GLU A 81 -11.60 -11.55 -16.73
N ARG A 82 -11.23 -12.20 -15.61
CA ARG A 82 -10.23 -13.28 -15.56
C ARG A 82 -10.76 -14.51 -14.84
#